data_AF-A0A543FHA5-F1
#
_entry.id   AF-A0A543FHA5-F1
#
_cell.length_a   1.000
_cell.length_b   1.000
_cell.length_c   1.000
_cell.angle_alpha   90.00
_cell.angle_beta   90.00
_cell.angle_gamma   90.00
#
_symmetry.space_group_name_H-M   'P 1'
#
loop_
_entity.id
_entity.type
_entity.pdbx_description
1 polymer ?
#
loop_
_entity_poly.entity_id
_entity_poly.type
_entity_poly.pdbx_seq_one_letter_code
_entity_poly.pdbx_strand_id
1 'polypeptide(L)'
;MTVTDAQLKQVTVPLSEMQKPAERSSVAPYTVYNDTDRHVSVFLMEGDAGNPVSIITLAPGETSSSFDRGTYAAIMDVGSGHQQQILWWPDDRSEFTYWFSWSGGVAGGRRNRVSDFTG
;
A
#
# COMPACT_ATOMS: atom_id res chain seq x y z
N MET A 1 -10.09 -0.75 15.97
CA MET A 1 -10.66 -2.02 15.44
C MET A 1 -9.50 -3.01 15.32
N THR A 2 -9.60 -4.24 15.85
CA THR A 2 -8.49 -5.20 15.79
C THR A 2 -8.61 -6.04 14.53
N VAL A 3 -7.63 -5.96 13.63
CA VAL A 3 -7.52 -6.83 12.45
C VAL A 3 -7.25 -8.26 12.94
N THR A 4 -8.07 -9.19 12.48
CA THR A 4 -7.85 -10.63 12.73
C THR A 4 -7.08 -11.26 11.58
N ASP A 5 -6.35 -12.35 11.82
CA ASP A 5 -5.63 -13.08 10.76
C ASP A 5 -6.54 -13.52 9.61
N ALA A 6 -7.83 -13.75 9.87
CA ALA A 6 -8.82 -14.10 8.85
C ALA A 6 -9.13 -12.96 7.85
N GLN A 7 -8.75 -11.72 8.16
CA GLN A 7 -8.97 -10.55 7.31
C GLN A 7 -7.72 -10.14 6.52
N LEU A 8 -6.58 -10.79 6.77
CA LEU A 8 -5.32 -10.49 6.11
C LEU A 8 -5.24 -11.21 4.76
N LYS A 9 -5.03 -10.43 3.70
CA LYS A 9 -4.73 -10.90 2.35
C LYS A 9 -3.22 -10.88 2.18
N GLN A 10 -2.64 -11.97 1.69
CA GLN A 10 -1.22 -12.07 1.33
C GLN A 10 -1.06 -11.91 -0.18
N VAL A 11 -0.08 -11.13 -0.59
CA VAL A 11 0.31 -10.97 -2.00
C VAL A 11 1.82 -11.16 -2.12
N THR A 12 2.23 -11.97 -3.11
CA THR A 12 3.63 -12.19 -3.47
C THR A 12 3.82 -11.80 -4.92
N VAL A 13 4.77 -10.91 -5.19
CA VAL A 13 5.08 -10.40 -6.52
C VAL A 13 6.57 -10.52 -6.83
N PRO A 14 6.97 -10.73 -8.09
CA PRO A 14 8.37 -10.63 -8.48
C PRO A 14 8.91 -9.21 -8.24
N LEU A 15 10.10 -9.08 -7.65
CA LEU A 15 10.75 -7.78 -7.42
C LEU A 15 11.02 -7.02 -8.72
N SER A 16 11.27 -7.75 -9.82
CA SER A 16 11.44 -7.18 -11.16
C SER A 16 10.23 -6.40 -11.67
N GLU A 17 9.03 -6.76 -11.20
CA GLU A 17 7.79 -6.09 -11.59
C GLU A 17 7.52 -4.81 -10.77
N MET A 18 8.10 -4.69 -9.57
CA MET A 18 7.98 -3.47 -8.74
C MET A 18 8.87 -2.32 -9.24
N GLN A 19 9.85 -2.62 -10.09
CA GLN A 19 10.83 -1.63 -10.57
C GLN A 19 10.44 -0.97 -11.89
N LYS A 20 9.30 -1.34 -12.49
CA LYS A 20 8.87 -0.76 -13.76
C LYS A 20 8.45 0.71 -13.56
N PRO A 21 8.92 1.65 -14.41
CA PRO A 21 8.41 3.01 -14.41
C PRO A 21 6.91 3.00 -14.71
N ALA A 22 6.09 3.44 -13.76
CA ALA A 22 4.67 3.68 -13.99
C ALA A 22 4.46 5.11 -14.50
N GLU A 23 3.66 5.27 -15.56
CA GLU A 23 3.27 6.58 -16.08
C GLU A 23 2.32 7.29 -15.11
N ARG A 24 2.35 8.62 -15.11
CA ARG A 24 1.49 9.45 -14.24
C ARG A 24 0.03 9.14 -14.51
N SER A 25 -0.70 8.72 -13.48
CA SER A 25 -2.09 8.26 -13.61
C SER A 25 -3.14 9.30 -13.18
N SER A 26 -2.73 10.52 -12.77
CA SER A 26 -3.65 11.60 -12.35
C SER A 26 -3.27 13.02 -12.78
N VAL A 27 -4.31 13.84 -13.00
CA VAL A 27 -4.25 15.29 -13.26
C VAL A 27 -3.92 16.10 -11.99
N ALA A 28 -4.25 15.59 -10.79
CA ALA A 28 -4.00 16.23 -9.49
C ALA A 28 -3.29 15.29 -8.51
N PRO A 29 -2.36 15.77 -7.67
CA PRO A 29 -1.63 14.89 -6.76
C PRO A 29 -2.57 14.21 -5.77
N TYR A 30 -2.20 13.00 -5.38
CA TYR A 30 -2.82 12.21 -4.34
C TYR A 30 -2.11 12.43 -3.00
N THR A 31 -2.84 12.24 -1.90
CA THR A 31 -2.28 12.14 -0.55
C THR A 31 -3.07 11.12 0.25
N VAL A 32 -2.42 10.46 1.21
CA VAL A 32 -3.06 9.56 2.18
C VAL A 32 -2.83 10.10 3.58
N TYR A 33 -3.89 10.12 4.38
CA TYR A 33 -3.86 10.55 5.78
C TYR A 33 -4.23 9.39 6.68
N ASN A 34 -3.36 9.10 7.64
CA ASN A 34 -3.64 8.12 8.66
C ASN A 34 -4.48 8.73 9.78
N ASP A 35 -5.80 8.56 9.67
CA ASP A 35 -6.79 8.96 10.67
C ASP A 35 -7.08 7.86 11.71
N THR A 36 -6.29 6.79 11.71
CA THR A 36 -6.37 5.72 12.70
C THR A 36 -5.45 5.98 13.90
N ASP A 37 -5.59 5.19 14.95
CA ASP A 37 -4.75 5.19 16.14
C ASP A 37 -3.50 4.28 16.02
N ARG A 38 -3.23 3.72 14.83
CA ARG A 38 -2.16 2.74 14.60
C ARG A 38 -1.19 3.18 13.52
N HIS A 39 0.03 2.66 13.54
CA HIS A 39 0.94 2.79 12.41
C HIS A 39 0.46 1.93 11.25
N VAL A 40 0.52 2.46 10.03
CA VAL A 40 0.13 1.71 8.83
C VAL A 40 1.21 1.75 7.78
N SER A 41 1.34 0.67 7.02
CA SER A 41 2.04 0.65 5.74
C SER A 41 1.02 0.70 4.62
N VAL A 42 1.20 1.64 3.69
CA VAL A 42 0.36 1.84 2.51
C VAL A 42 1.14 1.40 1.29
N PHE A 43 0.68 0.33 0.65
CA PHE A 43 1.18 -0.17 -0.63
C PHE A 43 0.35 0.46 -1.74
N LEU A 44 0.97 1.37 -2.50
CA LEU A 44 0.34 2.04 -3.63
C LEU A 44 0.51 1.19 -4.89
N MET A 45 -0.57 0.97 -5.64
CA MET A 45 -0.63 0.13 -6.84
C MET A 45 -1.32 0.88 -7.99
N GLU A 46 -0.98 0.54 -9.23
CA GLU A 46 -1.73 0.99 -10.40
C GLU A 46 -2.90 0.03 -10.66
N GLY A 47 -4.11 0.46 -10.33
CA GLY A 47 -5.31 -0.39 -10.35
C GLY A 47 -5.36 -1.38 -9.18
N ASP A 48 -6.50 -2.06 -9.05
CA ASP A 48 -6.79 -3.02 -7.98
C ASP A 48 -6.05 -4.35 -8.11
N ALA A 49 -5.59 -4.69 -9.31
CA ALA A 49 -4.77 -5.87 -9.61
C ALA A 49 -3.29 -5.54 -9.90
N GLY A 50 -2.85 -4.30 -9.65
CA GLY A 50 -1.49 -3.86 -9.92
C GLY A 50 -0.48 -4.32 -8.88
N ASN A 51 0.80 -4.42 -9.28
CA ASN A 51 1.89 -4.62 -8.33
C ASN A 51 2.19 -3.31 -7.57
N PRO A 52 2.69 -3.37 -6.32
CA PRO A 52 3.04 -2.17 -5.58
C PRO A 52 4.15 -1.37 -6.30
N VAL A 53 3.89 -0.08 -6.52
CA VAL A 53 4.82 0.88 -7.11
C VAL A 53 5.45 1.80 -6.06
N SER A 54 4.90 1.84 -4.85
CA SER A 54 5.45 2.60 -3.72
C SER A 54 4.93 2.05 -2.40
N ILE A 55 5.72 2.23 -1.35
CA ILE A 55 5.39 1.83 0.02
C ILE A 55 5.63 3.04 0.91
N ILE A 56 4.63 3.40 1.71
CA ILE A 56 4.69 4.54 2.63
C ILE A 56 4.27 4.06 4.02
N THR A 57 5.09 4.29 5.03
CA THR A 57 4.70 4.07 6.43
C THR A 57 4.22 5.39 7.01
N LEU A 58 3.05 5.37 7.67
CA LEU A 58 2.45 6.54 8.29
C LEU A 58 2.16 6.28 9.77
N ALA A 59 2.63 7.18 10.63
CA ALA A 59 2.23 7.22 12.03
C ALA A 59 0.77 7.73 12.20
N PRO A 60 0.12 7.48 13.34
CA PRO A 60 -1.18 8.08 13.65
C PRO A 60 -1.14 9.59 13.50
N GLY A 61 -2.09 10.16 12.74
CA GLY A 61 -2.17 11.59 12.48
C GLY A 61 -1.23 12.10 11.38
N GLU A 62 -0.43 11.25 10.74
CA GLU A 62 0.47 11.64 9.66
C GLU A 62 -0.22 11.67 8.29
N THR A 63 0.17 12.64 7.45
CA THR A 63 -0.22 12.70 6.04
C THR A 63 1.01 12.44 5.19
N SER A 64 0.88 11.57 4.19
CA SER A 64 1.95 11.30 3.23
C SER A 64 2.35 12.57 2.47
N SER A 65 3.57 12.58 1.95
CA SER A 65 3.90 13.46 0.83
C SER A 65 2.94 13.25 -0.34
N SER A 66 2.78 14.28 -1.16
CA SER A 66 2.03 14.17 -2.41
C SER A 66 2.67 13.15 -3.35
N PHE A 67 1.84 12.34 -4.01
CA PHE A 67 2.27 11.38 -5.02
C PHE A 67 1.37 11.48 -6.26
N ASP A 68 1.94 11.20 -7.43
CA ASP A 68 1.23 11.34 -8.73
C ASP A 68 0.92 9.97 -9.38
N ARG A 69 1.23 8.87 -8.67
CA ARG A 69 1.09 7.48 -9.12
C ARG A 69 0.57 6.59 -8.00
N GLY A 70 -0.16 5.53 -8.32
CA GLY A 70 -0.80 4.66 -7.34
C GLY A 70 -2.28 4.99 -7.15
N THR A 71 -3.10 4.59 -8.13
CA THR A 71 -4.56 4.78 -8.16
C THR A 71 -5.31 3.88 -7.17
N TYR A 72 -4.64 2.91 -6.56
CA TYR A 72 -5.21 1.99 -5.59
C TYR A 72 -4.24 1.82 -4.40
N ALA A 73 -4.80 1.70 -3.19
CA ALA A 73 -4.02 1.50 -1.97
C ALA A 73 -4.41 0.16 -1.32
N ALA A 74 -3.42 -0.60 -0.90
CA ALA A 74 -3.58 -1.68 0.07
C ALA A 74 -2.90 -1.25 1.37
N ILE A 75 -3.55 -1.47 2.50
CA ILE A 75 -3.12 -0.94 3.79
C ILE A 75 -2.97 -2.07 4.80
N MET A 76 -1.81 -2.10 5.43
CA MET A 76 -1.45 -3.03 6.50
C MET A 76 -1.32 -2.27 7.81
N ASP A 77 -1.99 -2.76 8.85
CA ASP A 77 -1.70 -2.38 10.22
C ASP A 77 -0.35 -2.98 10.63
N VAL A 78 0.62 -2.12 10.94
CA VAL A 78 1.98 -2.54 11.36
C VAL A 78 1.93 -3.29 12.69
N GLY A 79 0.92 -3.03 13.53
CA GLY A 79 0.69 -3.73 14.79
C GLY A 79 0.11 -5.13 14.66
N SER A 80 -0.25 -5.58 13.44
CA SER A 80 -0.82 -6.92 13.21
C SER A 80 0.16 -8.08 13.41
N GLY A 81 1.46 -7.79 13.61
CA GLY A 81 2.51 -8.81 13.75
C GLY A 81 3.00 -9.38 12.40
N HIS A 82 2.35 -9.04 11.30
CA HIS A 82 2.81 -9.36 9.95
C HIS A 82 3.76 -8.27 9.44
N GLN A 83 4.83 -8.68 8.78
CA GLN A 83 5.84 -7.78 8.22
C GLN A 83 5.97 -8.04 6.73
N GLN A 84 6.20 -6.99 5.94
CA GLN A 84 6.63 -7.15 4.56
C GLN A 84 7.95 -7.94 4.50
N GLN A 85 8.08 -8.84 3.53
CA GLN A 85 9.23 -9.73 3.39
C GLN A 85 9.79 -9.64 1.97
N ILE A 86 11.11 -9.65 1.87
CA ILE A 86 11.81 -9.86 0.60
C ILE A 86 12.51 -11.21 0.68
N LEU A 87 12.22 -12.11 -0.26
CA LEU A 87 13.00 -13.32 -0.49
C LEU A 87 13.96 -13.08 -1.65
N TRP A 88 15.26 -13.11 -1.34
CA TRP A 88 16.31 -13.00 -2.32
C TRP A 88 16.64 -14.37 -2.90
N TRP A 89 16.51 -14.51 -4.21
CA TRP A 89 16.95 -15.69 -4.95
C TRP A 89 18.25 -15.38 -5.72
N PRO A 90 19.14 -16.36 -5.93
CA PRO A 90 20.38 -16.16 -6.70
C PRO A 90 20.14 -15.83 -8.19
N ASP A 91 18.90 -15.97 -8.66
CA ASP A 91 18.44 -15.63 -10.00
C ASP A 91 17.41 -14.47 -9.95
N ASP A 92 16.83 -14.11 -11.09
CA ASP A 92 15.88 -13.00 -11.22
C ASP A 92 14.49 -13.29 -10.61
N ARG A 93 14.33 -14.37 -9.83
CA ARG A 93 13.05 -14.72 -9.19
C ARG A 93 12.87 -14.10 -7.80
N SER A 94 13.73 -13.18 -7.37
CA SER A 94 13.59 -12.49 -6.07
C SER A 94 12.15 -11.97 -5.88
N GLU A 95 11.54 -12.24 -4.73
CA GLU A 95 10.11 -12.02 -4.48
C GLU A 95 9.90 -11.01 -3.35
N PHE A 96 8.84 -10.23 -3.48
CA PHE A 96 8.33 -9.37 -2.43
C PHE A 96 6.97 -9.87 -1.97
N THR A 97 6.83 -10.15 -0.67
CA THR A 97 5.57 -10.55 -0.05
C THR A 97 5.10 -9.50 0.94
N TYR A 98 3.83 -9.12 0.85
CA TYR A 98 3.20 -8.21 1.80
C TYR A 98 1.80 -8.71 2.17
N TRP A 99 1.34 -8.25 3.32
CA TRP A 99 -0.01 -8.51 3.80
C TRP A 99 -0.77 -7.20 3.88
N PHE A 100 -2.09 -7.25 3.73
CA PHE A 100 -2.94 -6.09 3.94
C PHE A 100 -4.34 -6.53 4.37
N SER A 101 -5.05 -5.65 5.07
CA SER A 101 -6.42 -5.91 5.52
C SER A 101 -7.44 -4.99 4.87
N TRP A 102 -7.00 -3.83 4.38
CA TRP A 102 -7.87 -2.79 3.83
C TRP A 102 -7.37 -2.39 2.45
N SER A 103 -8.28 -2.08 1.53
CA SER A 103 -7.86 -1.63 0.21
C SER A 103 -8.95 -0.89 -0.54
N GLY A 104 -8.56 -0.02 -1.46
CA GLY A 104 -9.51 0.68 -2.31
C GLY A 104 -8.88 1.73 -3.21
N GLY A 105 -9.70 2.35 -4.05
CA GLY A 105 -9.29 3.39 -4.98
C GLY A 105 -8.87 4.68 -4.27
N VAL A 106 -7.75 5.24 -4.70
CA VAL A 106 -7.25 6.54 -4.27
C VAL A 106 -7.71 7.58 -5.29
N ALA A 107 -8.06 8.77 -4.83
CA ALA A 107 -8.52 9.83 -5.72
C ALA A 107 -7.72 11.12 -5.56
N GLY A 108 -7.44 11.75 -6.71
CA GLY A 108 -6.60 12.94 -6.81
C GLY A 108 -7.32 14.18 -6.33
N GLY A 109 -6.56 15.16 -5.84
CA GLY A 109 -7.11 16.43 -5.35
C GLY A 109 -7.89 16.33 -4.04
N ARG A 110 -7.87 15.16 -3.38
CA ARG A 110 -8.43 14.94 -2.05
C ARG A 110 -7.41 14.29 -1.12
N ARG A 111 -7.65 14.45 0.18
CA ARG A 111 -6.92 13.76 1.25
C ARG A 111 -7.65 12.46 1.56
N ASN A 112 -7.12 11.34 1.05
CA ASN A 112 -7.72 10.01 1.21
C ASN A 112 -7.43 9.51 2.63
N ARG A 113 -8.45 9.14 3.41
CA ARG A 113 -8.27 8.70 4.80
C ARG A 113 -8.08 7.20 4.85
N VAL A 114 -7.22 6.72 5.73
CA VAL A 114 -7.02 5.27 5.91
C VAL A 114 -8.34 4.56 6.24
N SER A 115 -9.19 5.17 7.05
CA SER A 115 -10.51 4.62 7.38
C SER A 115 -11.45 4.44 6.17
N ASP A 116 -11.26 5.20 5.09
CA ASP A 116 -12.08 5.10 3.86
C ASP A 116 -11.90 3.74 3.15
N PHE A 117 -10.83 3.00 3.44
CA PHE A 117 -10.47 1.74 2.78
C PHE A 117 -10.90 0.48 3.56
N THR A 118 -11.56 0.66 4.71
CA THR A 118 -11.90 -0.42 5.66
C THR A 118 -13.16 -1.22 5.29
N GLY A 119 -13.77 -0.94 4.13
CA GLY A 119 -15.02 -1.55 3.65
C GLY A 119 -14.93 -3.01 3.24
#